data_AF-A0A7J4RG34-F1
#
_entry.id   AF-A0A7J4RG34-F1
#
_cell.length_a   1.000
_cell.length_b   1.000
_cell.length_c   1.000
_cell.angle_alpha   90.00
_cell.angle_beta   90.00
_cell.angle_gamma   90.00
#
_symmetry.space_group_name_H-M   'P 1'
#
loop_
_entity.id
_entity.type
_entity.pdbx_description
1 polymer ?
#
loop_
_entity_poly.entity_id
_entity_poly.type
_entity_poly.pdbx_seq_one_letter_code
_entity_poly.pdbx_strand_id
1 'polypeptide(L)'
;MSDREAGSLGRMLALVLRHAPEKFNVEMDINGWVSTRELADSISSQRRHYHWLRGWHFEAIASADEKGRYQVEGEMIRATYGHSIEI
;
A
#
# COMPACT_ATOMS: atom_id res chain seq x y z
N MET A 1 2.97 2.18 15.44
CA MET A 1 2.16 3.05 14.56
C MET A 1 0.94 3.51 15.34
N SER A 2 0.66 4.82 15.34
CA SER A 2 -0.54 5.43 15.93
C SER A 2 -1.74 5.33 14.97
N ASP A 3 -2.97 5.47 15.49
CA ASP A 3 -4.19 5.46 14.67
C ASP A 3 -4.19 6.52 13.57
N ARG A 4 -3.58 7.68 13.84
CA ARG A 4 -3.43 8.76 12.85
C ARG A 4 -2.52 8.35 11.70
N GLU A 5 -1.41 7.68 11.99
CA GLU A 5 -0.50 7.15 10.98
C GLU A 5 -1.17 6.02 10.20
N ALA A 6 -1.86 5.11 10.88
CA ALA A 6 -2.61 4.02 10.24
C ALA A 6 -3.67 4.54 9.27
N GLY A 7 -4.48 5.52 9.68
CA GLY A 7 -5.49 6.13 8.82
C GLY A 7 -4.87 6.89 7.63
N SER A 8 -3.68 7.48 7.80
CA SER A 8 -2.97 8.17 6.73
C SER A 8 -2.34 7.19 5.74
N LEU A 9 -1.78 6.08 6.22
CA LEU A 9 -1.31 4.97 5.41
C LEU A 9 -2.45 4.29 4.65
N GLY A 10 -3.61 4.08 5.28
CA GLY A 10 -4.78 3.54 4.60
C GLY A 10 -5.23 4.39 3.41
N ARG A 11 -5.17 5.73 3.52
CA ARG A 11 -5.46 6.63 2.39
C ARG A 11 -4.39 6.56 1.29
N MET A 12 -3.11 6.42 1.66
CA MET A 12 -2.04 6.23 0.68
C MET A 12 -2.15 4.90 -0.04
N LEU A 13 -2.46 3.81 0.67
CA LEU A 13 -2.71 2.49 0.07
C LEU A 13 -3.88 2.53 -0.90
N ALA A 14 -4.99 3.18 -0.55
CA ALA A 14 -6.10 3.35 -1.48
C ALA A 14 -5.68 4.14 -2.73
N LEU A 15 -4.86 5.20 -2.58
CA LEU A 15 -4.37 5.96 -3.72
C LEU A 15 -3.46 5.12 -4.64
N VAL A 16 -2.45 4.48 -4.08
CA VAL A 16 -1.43 3.75 -4.86
C VAL A 16 -1.99 2.47 -5.47
N LEU A 17 -2.76 1.69 -4.72
CA LEU A 17 -3.22 0.37 -5.15
C LEU A 17 -4.46 0.42 -6.03
N ARG A 18 -5.15 1.56 -6.15
CA ARG A 18 -6.41 1.65 -6.92
C ARG A 18 -6.40 2.69 -8.03
N HIS A 19 -5.58 3.72 -7.91
CA HIS A 19 -5.77 4.92 -8.72
C HIS A 19 -4.50 5.41 -9.42
N ALA A 20 -3.37 5.40 -8.71
CA ALA A 20 -2.20 6.12 -9.15
C ALA A 20 -0.88 5.51 -8.60
N PRO A 21 -0.50 4.28 -9.02
CA PRO A 21 0.77 3.68 -8.61
C PRO A 21 1.98 4.54 -9.00
N GLU A 22 1.91 5.24 -10.13
CA GLU A 22 2.97 6.12 -10.65
C GLU A 22 3.31 7.29 -9.71
N LYS A 23 2.36 7.76 -8.89
CA LYS A 23 2.63 8.79 -7.86
C LYS A 23 3.61 8.33 -6.79
N PHE A 24 3.71 7.02 -6.61
CA PHE A 24 4.64 6.40 -5.69
C PHE A 24 5.78 5.70 -6.42
N ASN A 25 6.01 5.92 -7.72
CA ASN A 25 7.10 5.28 -8.46
C ASN A 25 7.22 3.77 -8.20
N VAL A 26 6.08 3.07 -8.07
CA VAL A 26 6.03 1.62 -7.91
C VAL A 26 5.44 1.01 -9.16
N GLU A 27 5.91 -0.18 -9.50
CA GLU A 27 5.32 -0.98 -10.56
C GLU A 27 4.17 -1.81 -10.00
N MET A 28 3.07 -1.85 -10.75
CA MET A 28 1.91 -2.68 -10.47
C MET A 28 1.77 -3.68 -11.60
N ASP A 29 1.59 -4.95 -11.26
CA ASP A 29 1.35 -5.99 -12.27
C ASP A 29 -0.09 -5.99 -12.78
N ILE A 30 -0.36 -6.82 -13.79
CA ILE A 30 -1.68 -7.04 -14.40
C ILE A 30 -2.72 -7.70 -13.47
N ASN A 31 -2.43 -7.86 -12.19
CA ASN A 31 -3.37 -8.37 -11.19
C ASN A 31 -3.49 -7.42 -9.99
N GLY A 32 -2.89 -6.23 -10.09
CA GLY A 32 -2.90 -5.19 -9.07
C GLY A 32 -1.83 -5.34 -7.98
N TRP A 33 -0.89 -6.29 -8.11
CA TRP A 33 0.13 -6.55 -7.11
C TRP A 33 1.27 -5.55 -7.18
N VAL A 34 1.68 -5.07 -6.01
CA VAL A 34 2.79 -4.16 -5.79
C VAL A 34 3.70 -4.73 -4.70
N SER A 35 5.02 -4.58 -4.87
CA SER A 35 6.00 -4.95 -3.85
C SER A 35 5.84 -4.10 -2.59
N THR A 36 5.60 -4.75 -1.45
CA THR A 36 5.49 -4.09 -0.13
C THR A 36 6.79 -3.41 0.27
N ARG A 37 7.94 -3.95 -0.16
CA ARG A 37 9.25 -3.36 0.10
C ARG A 37 9.42 -2.06 -0.70
N GLU A 38 9.20 -2.12 -2.01
CA GLU A 38 9.34 -0.95 -2.88
C GLU A 38 8.36 0.16 -2.50
N LEU A 39 7.14 -0.21 -2.12
CA LEU A 39 6.15 0.74 -1.65
C LEU A 39 6.58 1.42 -0.33
N ALA A 40 7.15 0.68 0.61
CA ALA A 40 7.66 1.24 1.86
C ALA A 40 8.85 2.19 1.59
N ASP A 41 9.79 1.77 0.74
CA ASP A 41 10.96 2.56 0.36
C ASP A 41 10.55 3.83 -0.38
N SER A 42 9.58 3.75 -1.30
CA SER A 42 9.05 4.91 -1.99
C SER A 42 8.33 5.88 -1.05
N ILE A 43 7.41 5.41 -0.21
CA ILE A 43 6.70 6.28 0.74
C ILE A 43 7.70 6.96 1.68
N SER A 44 8.66 6.22 2.22
CA SER A 44 9.64 6.77 3.16
C SER A 44 10.60 7.78 2.51
N SER A 45 10.98 7.57 1.25
CA SER A 45 11.81 8.51 0.49
C SER A 45 11.09 9.82 0.16
N GLN A 46 9.80 9.75 -0.19
CA GLN A 46 8.98 10.93 -0.48
C GLN A 46 8.52 11.66 0.79
N ARG A 47 8.38 10.93 1.91
CA ARG A 47 7.79 11.44 3.16
C ARG A 47 8.65 11.04 4.35
N ARG A 48 9.60 11.91 4.71
CA ARG A 48 10.59 11.68 5.80
C ARG A 48 10.01 11.21 7.14
N HIS A 49 8.77 11.55 7.47
CA HIS A 49 8.12 11.10 8.71
C HIS A 49 7.72 9.62 8.69
N TYR A 50 7.80 8.93 7.54
CA TYR A 50 7.60 7.48 7.39
C TYR A 50 8.92 6.71 7.27
N HIS A 51 10.05 7.23 7.75
CA HIS A 51 11.35 6.51 7.73
C HIS A 51 11.35 5.14 8.46
N TRP A 52 10.39 4.94 9.36
CA TRP A 52 10.18 3.69 10.09
C TRP A 52 9.36 2.64 9.32
N LEU A 53 8.73 3.03 8.19
CA LEU A 53 7.85 2.16 7.42
C LEU A 53 8.63 0.99 6.82
N ARG A 54 8.01 -0.20 6.84
CA ARG A 54 8.55 -1.48 6.36
C ARG A 54 7.41 -2.28 5.76
N GLY A 55 7.69 -3.21 4.85
CA GLY A 55 6.67 -4.00 4.14
C GLY A 55 5.65 -4.67 5.07
N TRP A 56 6.09 -5.25 6.19
CA TRP A 56 5.22 -5.90 7.18
C TRP A 56 4.17 -4.96 7.81
N HIS A 57 4.36 -3.64 7.80
CA HIS A 57 3.32 -2.72 8.26
C HIS A 57 2.09 -2.74 7.36
N PHE A 58 2.25 -3.02 6.07
CA PHE A 58 1.11 -3.17 5.15
C PHE A 58 0.35 -4.46 5.40
N GLU A 59 1.04 -5.55 5.78
CA GLU A 59 0.41 -6.78 6.25
C GLU A 59 -0.41 -6.54 7.52
N ALA A 60 0.12 -5.77 8.47
CA ALA A 60 -0.62 -5.38 9.67
C ALA A 60 -1.89 -4.57 9.33
N ILE A 61 -1.81 -3.65 8.35
CA ILE A 61 -2.98 -2.89 7.88
C ILE A 61 -4.01 -3.80 7.20
N ALA A 62 -3.56 -4.72 6.33
CA ALA A 62 -4.45 -5.67 5.66
C ALA A 62 -5.12 -6.62 6.65
N SER A 63 -4.38 -7.11 7.64
CA SER A 63 -4.90 -8.01 8.68
C SER A 63 -5.92 -7.33 9.60
N ALA A 64 -5.76 -6.02 9.85
CA ALA A 64 -6.71 -5.23 10.63
C ALA A 64 -7.92 -4.74 9.83
N ASP A 65 -7.94 -4.96 8.51
CA ASP A 65 -9.02 -4.47 7.65
C ASP A 65 -10.18 -5.46 7.53
N GLU A 66 -11.20 -5.27 8.36
CA GLU A 66 -12.42 -6.07 8.38
C GLU A 66 -13.18 -6.06 7.03
N LYS A 67 -12.95 -5.07 6.17
CA LYS A 67 -13.61 -4.98 4.87
C LYS A 67 -12.88 -5.73 3.76
N GLY A 68 -11.72 -6.32 4.05
CA GLY A 68 -10.91 -7.06 3.09
C GLY A 68 -10.55 -6.25 1.85
N ARG A 69 -10.26 -4.95 1.98
CA ARG A 69 -9.83 -4.04 0.90
C ARG A 69 -8.47 -4.42 0.33
N TYR A 70 -7.63 -5.06 1.14
CA TYR A 70 -6.26 -5.39 0.80
C TYR A 70 -6.03 -6.89 0.96
N GLN A 71 -5.23 -7.43 0.05
CA GLN A 71 -4.73 -8.79 0.10
C GLN A 71 -3.21 -8.74 0.11
N VAL A 72 -2.57 -9.57 0.93
CA VAL A 72 -1.12 -9.72 1.00
C VAL A 72 -0.75 -11.17 0.71
N GLU A 73 0.22 -11.37 -0.17
CA GLU A 73 0.80 -12.67 -0.50
C GLU A 73 2.33 -12.53 -0.53
N GLY A 74 3.00 -13.12 0.46
CA GLY A 74 4.45 -12.95 0.64
C GLY A 74 4.81 -11.47 0.80
N GLU A 75 5.71 -10.97 -0.06
CA GLU A 75 6.13 -9.57 -0.06
C GLU A 75 5.29 -8.68 -0.99
N MET A 76 4.13 -9.16 -1.49
CA MET A 76 3.25 -8.42 -2.40
C MET A 76 1.96 -8.00 -1.72
N ILE A 77 1.44 -6.83 -2.08
CA ILE A 77 0.14 -6.32 -1.66
C ILE A 77 -0.67 -5.83 -2.87
N ARG A 78 -1.99 -6.06 -2.85
CA ARG A 78 -2.93 -5.47 -3.80
C ARG A 78 -4.20 -4.98 -3.13
N ALA A 79 -4.93 -4.10 -3.81
CA ALA A 79 -6.33 -3.87 -3.47
C ALA A 79 -7.20 -5.00 -4.05
N THR A 80 -8.25 -5.40 -3.35
CA THR A 80 -9.19 -6.44 -3.80
C THR A 80 -10.32 -5.88 -4.65
N TYR A 81 -10.55 -4.56 -4.59
CA TYR A 81 -11.60 -3.86 -5.33
C TYR A 81 -11.32 -2.36 -5.41
N GLY A 82 -12.10 -1.67 -6.27
CA GLY A 82 -12.16 -0.22 -6.33
C GLY A 82 -11.10 0.43 -7.22
N HIS A 83 -10.49 -0.33 -8.12
CA HIS A 83 -9.56 0.19 -9.12
C HIS A 83 -10.28 1.14 -10.08
N SER A 84 -9.65 2.29 -10.36
CA SER A 84 -10.01 3.19 -11.45
C SER A 84 -9.03 3.12 -12.62
N ILE A 85 -8.08 2.20 -12.53
CA ILE A 85 -7.09 1.85 -13.56
C ILE A 85 -7.36 0.44 -14.03
N GLU A 86 -6.94 0.14 -15.25
CA GLU A 86 -6.99 -1.22 -15.78
C GLU A 86 -5.93 -2.06 -15.06
N ILE A 87 -6.36 -3.19 -14.51
CA ILE A 87 -5.49 -4.23 -13.94
C ILE A 87 -5.76 -5.52 -14.70
#